data_AF-A0A8J5LZ42-F1
#
_entry.id   AF-A0A8J5LZ42-F1
#
_cell.length_a   1.000
_cell.length_b   1.000
_cell.length_c   1.000
_cell.angle_alpha   90.00
_cell.angle_beta   90.00
_cell.angle_gamma   90.00
#
_symmetry.space_group_name_H-M   'P 1'
#
loop_
_entity.id
_entity.type
_entity.pdbx_description
1 polymer ?
#
loop_
_entity_poly.entity_id
_entity_poly.type
_entity_poly.pdbx_seq_one_letter_code
_entity_poly.pdbx_strand_id
1 'polypeptide(L)' 'MNALLEITRVVKAREQVVAGTLYHLTVEAVEGGEKKLYEAKVWVKPWLNFKQVEEFKHVGEQGKSSVNS' A
#
# COMPACT_ATOMS: atom_id res chain seq x y z
N MET A 1 -4.51 12.35 17.45
CA MET A 1 -3.07 12.40 17.13
C MET A 1 -2.90 11.70 15.80
N ASN A 2 -2.33 12.38 14.80
CA ASN A 2 -2.02 11.74 13.52
C ASN A 2 -0.90 10.73 13.76
N ALA A 3 -1.12 9.46 13.44
CA ALA A 3 -0.08 8.45 13.53
C ALA A 3 1.04 8.82 12.55
N LEU A 4 2.25 9.04 13.06
CA LEU A 4 3.42 9.27 12.23
C LEU A 4 3.89 7.90 11.74
N LEU A 5 3.82 7.68 10.43
CA LEU A 5 4.27 6.45 9.80
C LEU A 5 5.67 6.65 9.22
N GLU A 6 6.66 5.91 9.73
CA GLU A 6 8.04 5.99 9.26
C GLU A 6 8.35 4.82 8.32
N ILE A 7 8.37 5.09 7.02
CA ILE A 7 8.72 4.06 6.01
C ILE A 7 10.19 3.68 6.19
N THR A 8 10.43 2.41 6.50
CA THR A 8 11.79 1.88 6.70
C THR A 8 12.36 1.35 5.40
N ARG A 9 11.62 0.51 4.68
CA ARG A 9 12.09 -0.11 3.41
C ARG A 9 10.95 -0.65 2.56
N VAL A 10 11.20 -0.80 1.27
CA VAL A 10 10.34 -1.57 0.37
C VAL A 10 10.72 -3.05 0.49
N VAL A 11 9.76 -3.89 0.85
CA VAL A 11 9.94 -5.35 1.00
C VAL A 11 9.64 -6.06 -0.32
N LYS A 12 8.71 -5.51 -1.10
CA LYS A 12 8.28 -6.11 -2.35
C LYS A 12 7.81 -5.03 -3.31
N ALA A 13 8.14 -5.18 -4.59
CA ALA A 13 7.58 -4.39 -5.65
C ALA A 13 7.15 -5.33 -6.77
N ARG A 14 5.96 -5.09 -7.32
CA ARG A 14 5.44 -5.79 -8.50
C ARG A 14 4.84 -4.76 -9.44
N GLU A 15 4.95 -5.05 -10.72
CA GLU A 15 4.40 -4.22 -11.77
C GLU A 15 3.36 -5.04 -12.53
N GLN A 16 2.22 -4.41 -12.82
CA GLN A 16 1.14 -5.02 -13.58
C GLN A 16 0.67 -4.07 -14.67
N VAL A 17 0.67 -4.52 -15.92
CA VAL A 17 0.22 -3.70 -17.06
C VAL A 17 -1.30 -3.81 -17.18
N VAL A 18 -2.03 -2.74 -16.87
CA VAL A 18 -3.51 -2.67 -16.90
C VAL A 18 -3.97 -1.33 -17.44
N ALA A 19 -3.99 -1.19 -18.77
CA ALA A 19 -4.22 0.11 -19.43
C ALA A 19 -3.45 1.26 -18.73
N GLY A 20 -2.19 0.97 -18.40
CA GLY A 20 -1.27 1.75 -17.58
C GLY A 20 -0.29 0.80 -16.92
N THR A 21 0.45 1.30 -15.93
CA THR A 21 1.26 0.48 -15.03
C THR A 21 0.71 0.61 -13.61
N LEU A 22 0.22 -0.48 -13.05
CA LEU A 22 -0.15 -0.59 -11.66
C LEU A 22 1.05 -1.14 -10.87
N TYR A 23 1.63 -0.28 -10.04
CA TYR A 23 2.70 -0.66 -9.13
C TYR A 23 2.10 -1.16 -7.83
N HIS A 24 2.36 -2.41 -7.48
CA HIS A 24 2.00 -2.99 -6.20
C HIS A 24 3.25 -3.06 -5.32
N LEU A 25 3.30 -2.20 -4.32
CA LEU A 25 4.42 -2.02 -3.41
C LEU A 25 4.02 -2.56 -2.03
N THR A 26 4.86 -3.40 -1.44
CA THR A 26 4.78 -3.74 -0.02
C THR A 26 5.91 -3.03 0.69
N VAL A 27 5.57 -2.17 1.64
CA VAL A 27 6.50 -1.36 2.41
C VAL A 27 6.46 -1.74 3.89
N GLU A 28 7.62 -1.82 4.51
CA GLU A 28 7.76 -1.95 5.95
C GLU A 28 7.85 -0.54 6.53
N ALA A 29 7.00 -0.22 7.49
CA ALA A 29 6.98 1.05 8.18
C ALA A 29 6.83 0.88 9.69
N VAL A 30 7.35 1.82 10.46
CA VAL A 30 7.21 1.85 11.91
C VAL A 30 6.06 2.78 12.27
N GLU A 31 5.09 2.26 13.02
CA GLU A 31 3.95 3.01 13.54
C GLU A 31 3.93 2.87 15.06
N GLY A 32 4.11 3.97 15.80
CA GLY A 32 4.08 3.95 17.26
C GLY A 32 5.19 3.08 17.89
N GLY A 33 6.30 2.87 17.19
CA GLY A 33 7.41 2.01 17.63
C GLY A 33 7.29 0.54 17.19
N GLU A 34 6.20 0.15 16.55
CA GLU A 34 6.00 -1.22 16.03
C GLU A 34 6.22 -1.28 14.51
N LYS A 35 6.97 -2.29 14.06
CA LYS A 35 7.16 -2.56 12.63
C LYS A 35 5.91 -3.22 12.05
N LYS A 36 5.37 -2.58 11.02
CA LYS A 36 4.14 -2.98 10.33
C LYS A 36 4.39 -3.01 8.82
N LEU A 37 3.66 -3.87 8.12
CA LEU A 37 3.74 -3.97 6.67
C LEU A 37 2.52 -3.30 6.07
N TYR A 38 2.71 -2.52 5.01
CA TYR A 38 1.66 -1.87 4.26
C TYR A 38 1.74 -2.26 2.79
N GLU A 39 0.60 -2.50 2.17
CA GLU A 39 0.45 -2.68 0.74
C GLU A 39 -0.08 -1.39 0.13
N ALA A 40 0.62 -0.89 -0.88
CA ALA A 40 0.26 0.26 -1.66
C ALA A 40 0.10 -0.13 -3.14
N LYS A 41 -1.04 0.19 -3.74
CA LYS A 41 -1.28 0.06 -5.18
C LYS A 41 -1.32 1.44 -5.79
N VAL A 42 -0.42 1.70 -6.73
CA VAL A 42 -0.29 2.99 -7.40
C VAL A 42 -0.50 2.80 -8.89
N TRP A 43 -1.55 3.39 -9.44
CA TRP A 43 -1.84 3.31 -10.87
C TRP A 43 -1.28 4.53 -11.58
N VAL A 44 -0.42 4.28 -12.57
CA VAL A 44 0.24 5.29 -13.37
C VAL A 44 -0.16 5.11 -14.84
N LYS A 45 -0.60 6.19 -15.47
CA LYS A 45 -0.88 6.25 -16.92
C LYS A 45 -0.07 7.40 -17.50
N PRO A 46 1.15 7.13 -18.01
CA PRO A 46 2.06 8.18 -18.47
C PRO A 46 1.44 9.08 -19.55
N TRP A 47 0.65 8.52 -20.46
CA TRP A 47 0.00 9.27 -21.54
C TRP A 47 -1.11 10.23 -21.06
N LEU A 48 -1.63 10.05 -19.85
CA LEU A 48 -2.59 10.97 -19.22
C LEU A 48 -1.94 11.86 -18.15
N ASN A 49 -0.62 11.75 -17.94
CA ASN A 49 0.07 12.33 -16.78
C ASN A 49 -0.63 12.00 -15.45
N PHE A 50 -1.23 10.81 -15.37
CA PHE A 50 -2.06 10.40 -14.24
C PHE A 50 -1.27 9.49 -13.30
N LYS A 51 -1.32 9.79 -12.00
CA LYS A 51 -0.80 8.95 -10.92
C LYS A 51 -1.76 9.03 -9.74
N GLN A 52 -2.31 7.89 -9.34
CA GLN A 52 -3.23 7.78 -8.21
C GLN A 52 -2.88 6.58 -7.33
N VAL A 53 -3.03 6.73 -6.02
CA VAL A 53 -3.00 5.61 -5.08
C VAL A 53 -4.38 4.98 -5.08
N GLU A 54 -4.49 3.77 -5.62
CA GLU A 54 -5.73 3.00 -5.65
C GLU A 54 -6.04 2.36 -4.30
N GLU A 55 -5.01 1.88 -3.60
CA GLU A 55 -5.16 1.23 -2.31
C GLU A 55 -3.92 1.51 -1.46
N PHE A 56 -4.12 1.80 -0.17
CA PHE A 56 -3.07 1.82 0.83
C PHE A 56 -3.62 1.20 2.11
N LYS A 57 -3.13 0.02 2.48
CA LYS A 57 -3.66 -0.75 3.61
C LYS A 57 -2.58 -1.46 4.41
N HIS A 58 -2.84 -1.65 5.69
CA HIS A 58 -1.99 -2.47 6.54
C HIS A 58 -2.18 -3.96 6.22
N VAL A 59 -1.08 -4.68 5.99
CA VAL A 59 -1.09 -6.12 5.66
C VAL A 59 -1.54 -6.96 6.85
N GLY A 60 -1.36 -6.48 8.08
CA GLY A 60 -1.77 -7.19 9.30
C GLY A 60 -3.27 -7.16 9.63
N GLU A 61 -4.11 -6.48 8.84
CA GLU A 61 -5.58 -6.52 8.99
C GLU A 61 -6.27 -7.58 8.11
N GLN A 62 -5.53 -8.58 7.62
CA GLN A 62 -6.16 -9.78 7.05
C GLN A 62 -6.54 -10.78 8.15
N GLY A 63 -7.55 -10.40 8.94
CA GLY A 63 -8.08 -11.30 9.97
C GLY A 63 -9.03 -10.63 10.96
N LYS A 64 -10.07 -9.91 10.50
CA LYS A 64 -11.36 -9.66 11.19
C LYS A 64 -12.30 -8.77 10.35
N SER A 65 -12.79 -9.31 9.24
CA SER A 65 -14.05 -8.85 8.64
C SER A 65 -14.89 -10.06 8.27
N SER A 66 -15.36 -10.75 9.31
CA SER A 66 -16.58 -11.55 9.26
C SER A 66 -17.21 -11.57 10.65
N VAL A 67 -17.71 -10.41 11.09
CA VAL A 67 -18.88 -10.34 11.98
C VAL A 67 -19.91 -9.52 11.23
N ASN A 68 -20.79 -10.23 10.54
CA ASN A 68 -22.14 -9.81 10.21
C ASN A 68 -22.99 -10.95 10.81
N SER A 69 -23.53 -10.78 12.03
CA SER A 69 -24.89 -10.31 12.33
C SER A 69 -25.97 -11.22 11.76
#